data_AF-A0A2N2TUY5-F1
#
_entry.id   AF-A0A2N2TUY5-F1
#
_cell.length_a   1.000
_cell.length_b   1.000
_cell.length_c   1.000
_cell.angle_alpha   90.00
_cell.angle_beta   90.00
_cell.angle_gamma   90.00
#
_symmetry.space_group_name_H-M   'P 1'
#
loop_
_entity.id
_entity.type
_entity.pdbx_description
1 polymer ?
#
loop_
_entity_poly.entity_id
_entity_poly.type
_entity_poly.pdbx_seq_one_letter_code
_entity_poly.pdbx_strand_id
1 'polypeptide(L)'
;MIERAPIRRIVHLMLENRSLDNVLGWLYEKDRPAHIIPDGSCPHFDGLHTDLFNRDAKGRKHHVIRGTGGRHWVPRFDPDEEFQFVTNQLFETQSEHDKPADVGPCQGAEPTMGGFYQDYARWYRNNSEIMMSYTPEDLPVLNGLARKYAVSDRYFSSVPTQTNCNRAFAAAGNSLGVDDKGRMTAWVNNRNSNWLARPQGVQFSEPTIWNVLSEQGQDSPDDWMIFHSRGSWLADVLGAEGYSYTRRIMERLQDPRFDAHFAEVGTRKAAAGNTLFGMIADGTLPRYSFIEPSWTLPLGP
;
A
#
# COMPACT_ATOMS: atom_id res chain seq x y z
N MET A 1 13.22 -17.58 -27.70
CA MET A 1 12.43 -18.34 -26.69
C MET A 1 12.64 -17.65 -25.37
N ILE A 2 11.58 -17.15 -24.73
CA ILE A 2 11.70 -16.67 -23.34
C ILE A 2 11.91 -17.94 -22.51
N GLU A 3 13.12 -18.12 -22.00
CA GLU A 3 13.41 -19.17 -21.02
C GLU A 3 12.43 -18.96 -19.87
N ARG A 4 11.53 -19.93 -19.63
CA ARG A 4 10.53 -19.78 -18.57
C ARG A 4 11.28 -19.58 -17.26
N ALA A 5 11.07 -18.44 -16.60
CA ALA A 5 11.64 -18.19 -15.29
C ALA A 5 11.34 -19.39 -14.36
N PRO A 6 12.28 -19.83 -13.52
CA PRO A 6 12.09 -20.99 -12.63
C PRO A 6 11.01 -20.78 -11.57
N ILE A 7 10.43 -19.58 -11.48
CA ILE A 7 9.39 -19.18 -10.54
C ILE A 7 8.06 -19.83 -10.97
N ARG A 8 7.61 -20.81 -10.18
CA ARG A 8 6.33 -21.52 -10.40
C ARG A 8 5.18 -20.98 -9.55
N ARG A 9 5.50 -20.30 -8.44
CA ARG A 9 4.52 -19.71 -7.53
C ARG A 9 4.96 -18.31 -7.14
N ILE A 10 4.00 -17.39 -7.12
CA ILE A 10 4.17 -16.02 -6.68
C ILE A 10 3.24 -15.80 -5.48
N VAL A 11 3.83 -15.39 -4.35
CA VAL A 11 3.07 -14.92 -3.19
C VAL A 11 3.28 -13.42 -3.11
N HIS A 12 2.21 -12.66 -3.33
CA HIS A 12 2.20 -11.21 -3.31
C HIS A 12 1.51 -10.73 -2.02
N LEU A 13 2.32 -10.33 -1.06
CA LEU A 13 1.85 -9.71 0.19
C LEU A 13 1.75 -8.20 0.01
N MET A 14 0.52 -7.69 0.01
CA MET A 14 0.22 -6.26 0.01
C MET A 14 0.16 -5.75 1.45
N LEU A 15 0.85 -4.66 1.75
CA LEU A 15 0.88 -4.00 3.06
C LEU A 15 0.35 -2.55 2.94
N GLU A 16 0.08 -1.92 4.08
CA GLU A 16 -0.65 -0.65 4.19
C GLU A 16 -0.30 0.02 5.54
N ASN A 17 -0.13 1.34 5.67
CA ASN A 17 0.46 2.31 4.72
C ASN A 17 1.75 2.82 5.35
N ARG A 18 2.90 2.55 4.73
CA ARG A 18 4.23 2.89 5.27
C ARG A 18 5.21 3.26 4.14
N SER A 19 5.94 4.37 4.30
CA SER A 19 7.00 4.77 3.38
C SER A 19 8.27 3.95 3.59
N LEU A 20 9.14 3.89 2.57
CA LEU A 20 10.46 3.24 2.67
C LEU A 20 11.26 3.80 3.86
N ASP A 21 11.36 5.12 3.98
CA ASP A 21 12.06 5.78 5.09
C ASP A 21 11.52 5.38 6.46
N ASN A 22 10.20 5.23 6.58
CA ASN A 22 9.61 4.86 7.85
C ASN A 22 10.00 3.45 8.32
N VAL A 23 10.13 2.47 7.42
CA VAL A 23 10.32 1.05 7.82
C VAL A 23 11.69 0.44 7.48
N LEU A 24 12.39 1.01 6.51
CA LEU A 24 13.69 0.55 6.00
C LEU A 24 14.70 1.69 5.83
N GLY A 25 14.37 2.93 6.22
CA GLY A 25 15.28 4.07 6.06
C GLY A 25 16.65 3.87 6.71
N TRP A 26 16.70 3.17 7.85
CA TRP A 26 17.95 2.86 8.57
C TRP A 26 18.59 1.53 8.18
N LEU A 27 18.09 0.85 7.12
CA LEU A 27 18.49 -0.51 6.77
C LEU A 27 20.00 -0.66 6.60
N TYR A 28 20.64 0.28 5.90
CA TYR A 28 22.08 0.30 5.61
C TYR A 28 22.79 1.53 6.22
N GLU A 29 22.39 1.95 7.43
CA GLU A 29 22.96 3.11 8.12
C GLU A 29 24.48 3.02 8.32
N LYS A 30 25.00 1.81 8.56
CA LYS A 30 26.41 1.55 8.95
C LYS A 30 27.17 0.70 7.94
N ASP A 31 26.51 0.31 6.87
CA ASP A 31 27.04 -0.62 5.86
C ASP A 31 26.38 -0.35 4.49
N ARG A 32 26.46 -1.31 3.57
CA ARG A 32 25.91 -1.19 2.21
C ARG A 32 25.42 -2.55 1.73
N PRO A 33 24.53 -2.61 0.71
CA PRO A 33 24.11 -3.87 0.14
C PRO A 33 25.30 -4.66 -0.40
N ALA A 34 25.32 -5.97 -0.16
CA ALA A 34 26.39 -6.87 -0.63
C ALA A 34 26.28 -7.14 -2.15
N HIS A 35 25.06 -7.07 -2.68
CA HIS A 35 24.74 -7.30 -4.09
C HIS A 35 23.84 -6.17 -4.58
N ILE A 36 24.12 -5.68 -5.78
CA ILE A 36 23.37 -4.62 -6.44
C ILE A 36 22.89 -5.19 -7.78
N ILE A 37 21.59 -5.12 -8.03
CA ILE A 37 20.96 -5.70 -9.22
C ILE A 37 20.09 -4.63 -9.88
N PRO A 38 20.15 -4.46 -11.22
CA PRO A 38 21.10 -5.09 -12.14
C PRO A 38 22.54 -4.58 -11.98
N ASP A 39 23.52 -5.28 -12.56
CA ASP A 39 24.91 -4.85 -12.58
C ASP A 39 25.05 -3.44 -13.17
N GLY A 40 25.87 -2.60 -12.53
CA GLY A 40 26.09 -1.21 -12.92
C GLY A 40 25.14 -0.19 -12.29
N SER A 41 24.13 -0.64 -11.52
CA SER A 41 23.29 0.26 -10.71
C SER A 41 24.07 0.93 -9.57
N CYS A 42 23.53 2.03 -9.05
CA CYS A 42 24.12 2.77 -7.93
C CYS A 42 24.27 1.86 -6.70
N PRO A 43 25.46 1.77 -6.08
CA PRO A 43 25.68 0.94 -4.89
C PRO A 43 25.20 1.60 -3.59
N HIS A 44 24.75 2.86 -3.68
CA HIS A 44 24.18 3.58 -2.55
C HIS A 44 22.72 3.20 -2.39
N PHE A 45 22.35 2.85 -1.14
CA PHE A 45 20.97 2.69 -0.74
C PHE A 45 20.42 4.05 -0.32
N ASP A 46 19.37 4.52 -0.99
CA ASP A 46 18.69 5.77 -0.69
C ASP A 46 17.88 5.65 0.61
N GLY A 47 18.55 5.78 1.75
CA GLY A 47 17.97 5.68 3.09
C GLY A 47 18.07 6.97 3.90
N LEU A 48 17.76 6.85 5.19
CA LEU A 48 17.75 7.95 6.15
C LEU A 48 19.15 8.24 6.71
N HIS A 49 19.41 9.53 6.90
CA HIS A 49 20.56 10.08 7.61
C HIS A 49 20.09 11.19 8.56
N THR A 50 20.83 11.42 9.65
CA THR A 50 20.39 12.31 10.74
C THR A 50 20.37 13.80 10.37
N ASP A 51 21.02 14.18 9.27
CA ASP A 51 21.03 15.55 8.75
C ASP A 51 19.79 15.90 7.92
N LEU A 52 18.96 14.92 7.54
CA LEU A 52 17.67 15.14 6.89
C LEU A 52 16.68 15.83 7.84
N PHE A 53 15.92 16.79 7.31
CA PHE A 53 14.94 17.56 8.07
C PHE A 53 13.78 18.05 7.21
N ASN A 54 12.69 18.41 7.87
CA ASN A 54 11.61 19.22 7.31
C ASN A 54 11.51 20.54 8.08
N ARG A 55 10.72 21.48 7.57
CA ARG A 55 10.52 22.78 8.22
C ARG A 55 9.09 22.92 8.69
N ASP A 56 8.90 23.64 9.80
CA ASP A 56 7.56 24.10 10.18
C ASP A 56 7.21 25.46 9.55
N ALA A 57 5.98 25.92 9.76
CA ALA A 57 5.50 27.20 9.26
C ALA A 57 6.28 28.43 9.76
N LYS A 58 7.14 28.28 10.79
CA LYS A 58 8.04 29.32 11.30
C LYS A 58 9.47 29.16 10.77
N GLY A 59 9.71 28.22 9.87
CA GLY A 59 11.02 27.89 9.30
C GLY A 59 11.93 27.07 10.20
N ARG A 60 11.46 26.62 11.37
CA ARG A 60 12.27 25.80 12.30
C ARG A 60 12.47 24.41 11.71
N LYS A 61 13.70 23.90 11.79
CA LYS A 61 14.03 22.55 11.34
C LYS A 61 13.55 21.50 12.33
N HIS A 62 12.91 20.48 11.81
CA HIS A 62 12.56 19.24 12.50
C HIS A 62 13.31 18.12 11.82
N HIS A 63 14.33 17.59 12.50
CA HIS A 63 15.16 16.51 11.96
C HIS A 63 14.45 15.17 12.04
N VAL A 64 14.84 14.24 11.17
CA VAL A 64 14.43 12.84 11.28
C VAL A 64 14.84 12.28 12.65
N ILE A 65 13.94 11.53 13.27
CA ILE A 65 14.12 10.91 14.59
C ILE A 65 14.29 9.40 14.38
N ARG A 66 15.48 8.89 14.73
CA ARG A 66 15.81 7.47 14.66
C ARG A 66 15.13 6.72 15.80
N GLY A 67 14.19 5.83 15.46
CA GLY A 67 13.47 4.98 16.41
C GLY A 67 12.18 5.60 16.92
N THR A 68 11.30 4.73 17.40
CA THR A 68 9.94 5.11 17.84
C THR A 68 9.77 5.05 19.36
N GLY A 69 10.82 4.67 20.09
CA GLY A 69 10.78 4.42 21.53
C GLY A 69 10.01 3.14 21.88
N GLY A 70 10.03 2.13 21.01
CA GLY A 70 9.32 0.86 21.20
C GLY A 70 7.82 0.91 20.87
N ARG A 71 7.34 2.00 20.27
CA ARG A 71 5.94 2.13 19.84
C ARG A 71 5.78 1.59 18.43
N HIS A 72 4.77 0.77 18.19
CA HIS A 72 4.49 0.13 16.89
C HIS A 72 3.34 0.78 16.10
N TRP A 73 2.87 1.94 16.57
CA TRP A 73 1.82 2.75 15.95
C TRP A 73 2.35 4.15 15.68
N VAL A 74 3.53 4.28 15.08
CA VAL A 74 4.14 5.57 14.73
C VAL A 74 4.21 5.74 13.21
N PRO A 75 3.68 6.86 12.66
CA PRO A 75 2.84 7.84 13.35
C PRO A 75 1.53 7.23 13.87
N ARG A 76 0.99 7.80 14.95
CA ARG A 76 -0.25 7.31 15.57
C ARG A 76 -1.47 7.57 14.72
N PHE A 77 -1.45 8.71 14.05
CA PHE A 77 -2.49 9.11 13.15
C PHE A 77 -1.93 9.07 11.74
N ASP A 78 -2.78 8.67 10.81
CA ASP A 78 -2.39 8.65 9.41
C ASP A 78 -2.14 10.09 8.94
N PRO A 79 -1.05 10.35 8.20
CA PRO A 79 -0.87 11.63 7.54
C PRO A 79 -1.93 11.83 6.46
N ASP A 80 -2.07 13.05 5.95
CA ASP A 80 -2.89 13.27 4.77
C ASP A 80 -2.27 12.54 3.57
N GLU A 81 -3.11 11.82 2.84
CA GLU A 81 -2.67 10.91 1.76
C GLU A 81 -3.31 11.26 0.42
N GLU A 82 -4.30 12.15 0.37
CA GLU A 82 -4.87 12.61 -0.89
C GLU A 82 -3.80 13.30 -1.75
N PHE A 83 -3.94 13.16 -3.07
CA PHE A 83 -3.01 13.66 -4.08
C PHE A 83 -2.58 15.11 -3.85
N GLN A 84 -3.50 15.99 -3.47
CA GLN A 84 -3.20 17.40 -3.20
C GLN A 84 -2.31 17.59 -1.96
N PHE A 85 -2.49 16.80 -0.91
CA PHE A 85 -1.68 16.89 0.31
C PHE A 85 -0.31 16.29 0.08
N VAL A 86 -0.22 15.13 -0.58
CA VAL A 86 1.09 14.58 -0.97
C VAL A 86 1.82 15.55 -1.90
N THR A 87 1.12 16.23 -2.82
CA THR A 87 1.72 17.30 -3.63
C THR A 87 2.27 18.45 -2.76
N ASN A 88 1.54 18.90 -1.72
CA ASN A 88 2.07 19.89 -0.78
C ASN A 88 3.29 19.40 -0.01
N GLN A 89 3.29 18.13 0.40
CA GLN A 89 4.42 17.53 1.10
C GLN A 89 5.68 17.52 0.23
N LEU A 90 5.54 17.18 -1.05
CA LEU A 90 6.63 17.10 -2.02
C LEU A 90 7.14 18.48 -2.48
N PHE A 91 6.25 19.46 -2.68
CA PHE A 91 6.59 20.75 -3.32
C PHE A 91 6.48 21.97 -2.39
N GLU A 92 6.15 21.79 -1.12
CA GLU A 92 5.87 22.88 -0.17
C GLU A 92 4.79 23.86 -0.69
N THR A 93 3.86 23.38 -1.53
CA THR A 93 2.79 24.19 -2.08
C THR A 93 1.78 24.57 -0.98
N GLN A 94 1.32 25.82 -0.99
CA GLN A 94 0.34 26.32 -0.03
C GLN A 94 -1.09 26.01 -0.49
N SER A 95 -1.43 24.74 -0.77
CA SER A 95 -2.86 24.43 -0.94
C SER A 95 -3.56 24.57 0.42
N GLU A 96 -4.71 25.25 0.41
CA GLU A 96 -5.58 25.31 1.58
C GLU A 96 -6.23 23.95 1.80
N HIS A 97 -6.39 23.58 3.07
CA HIS A 97 -6.95 22.29 3.48
C HIS A 97 -8.36 22.03 2.91
N ASP A 98 -9.14 23.11 2.78
CA ASP A 98 -10.56 23.06 2.42
C ASP A 98 -10.80 23.31 0.93
N LYS A 99 -9.74 23.51 0.14
CA LYS A 99 -9.87 23.72 -1.30
C LYS A 99 -9.16 22.59 -2.03
N PRO A 100 -9.91 21.74 -2.77
CA PRO A 100 -9.28 20.81 -3.68
C PRO A 100 -8.55 21.65 -4.73
N ALA A 101 -7.22 21.70 -4.63
CA ALA A 101 -6.44 21.98 -5.80
C ALA A 101 -6.51 20.70 -6.64
N ASP A 102 -7.40 20.65 -7.63
CA ASP A 102 -7.24 19.78 -8.81
C ASP A 102 -5.98 20.16 -9.63
N VAL A 103 -5.03 20.84 -8.98
CA VAL A 103 -3.87 21.50 -9.55
C VAL A 103 -2.69 20.78 -8.94
N GLY A 104 -2.08 19.91 -9.74
CA GLY A 104 -0.74 19.40 -9.45
C GLY A 104 0.27 20.55 -9.31
N PRO A 105 1.54 20.25 -9.03
CA PRO A 105 2.56 21.29 -8.91
C PRO A 105 2.59 22.14 -10.18
N CYS A 106 2.85 23.45 -10.04
CA CYS A 106 3.10 24.32 -11.19
C CYS A 106 4.15 23.66 -12.09
N GLN A 107 3.93 23.67 -13.41
CA GLN A 107 4.86 23.08 -14.35
C GLN A 107 6.26 23.68 -14.16
N GLY A 108 7.25 22.83 -13.85
CA GLY A 108 8.64 23.24 -13.58
C GLY A 108 8.94 23.58 -12.12
N ALA A 109 8.03 23.35 -11.18
CA ALA A 109 8.35 23.39 -9.75
C ALA A 109 9.30 22.23 -9.40
N GLU A 110 10.33 22.52 -8.61
CA GLU A 110 11.24 21.50 -8.07
C GLU A 110 10.65 20.91 -6.78
N PRO A 111 10.62 19.57 -6.62
CA PRO A 111 10.16 18.94 -5.39
C PRO A 111 11.21 19.11 -4.29
N THR A 112 10.91 19.93 -3.28
CA THR A 112 11.82 20.22 -2.16
C THR A 112 11.74 19.18 -1.03
N MET A 113 10.68 18.36 -1.01
CA MET A 113 10.39 17.36 0.03
C MET A 113 10.28 17.95 1.45
N GLY A 114 10.02 19.26 1.57
CA GLY A 114 10.06 19.99 2.85
C GLY A 114 8.74 20.04 3.62
N GLY A 115 7.63 19.60 3.02
CA GLY A 115 6.28 19.87 3.50
C GLY A 115 5.67 18.84 4.46
N PHE A 116 6.25 17.65 4.63
CA PHE A 116 5.66 16.55 5.42
C PHE A 116 5.38 16.94 6.88
N TYR A 117 6.33 17.60 7.55
CA TYR A 117 6.11 18.04 8.93
C TYR A 117 4.98 19.08 9.01
N GLN A 118 5.00 20.06 8.12
CA GLN A 118 4.03 21.15 8.15
C GLN A 118 2.62 20.63 7.89
N ASP A 119 2.45 19.76 6.91
CA ASP A 119 1.18 19.15 6.53
C ASP A 119 0.60 18.34 7.71
N TYR A 120 1.36 17.39 8.26
CA TYR A 120 0.95 16.60 9.40
C TYR A 120 0.63 17.44 10.66
N ALA A 121 1.42 18.48 10.92
CA ALA A 121 1.25 19.34 12.09
C ALA A 121 0.00 20.24 12.04
N ARG A 122 -0.66 20.39 10.87
CA ARG A 122 -1.92 21.13 10.73
C ARG A 122 -3.08 20.41 11.43
N TRP A 123 -3.20 19.10 11.24
CA TRP A 123 -4.21 18.27 11.90
C TRP A 123 -3.80 17.87 13.32
N TYR A 124 -2.56 17.44 13.47
CA TYR A 124 -2.04 16.89 14.72
C TYR A 124 -1.00 17.84 15.29
N ARG A 125 -1.48 18.91 15.94
CA ARG A 125 -0.68 20.05 16.44
C ARG A 125 0.74 19.66 16.86
N ASN A 126 1.73 20.06 16.05
CA ASN A 126 3.17 19.88 16.28
C ASN A 126 3.59 18.45 16.69
N ASN A 127 2.97 17.41 16.12
CA ASN A 127 3.34 16.04 16.41
C ASN A 127 4.60 15.64 15.61
N SER A 128 5.73 15.45 16.31
CA SER A 128 7.00 15.02 15.73
C SER A 128 7.03 13.56 15.26
N GLU A 129 5.95 12.79 15.47
CA GLU A 129 5.86 11.39 15.06
C GLU A 129 6.01 11.18 13.56
N ILE A 130 5.61 12.14 12.71
CA ILE A 130 5.85 12.06 11.26
C ILE A 130 7.33 12.05 10.89
N MET A 131 8.18 12.62 11.76
CA MET A 131 9.63 12.59 11.58
C MET A 131 10.27 11.33 12.16
N MET A 132 9.51 10.46 12.83
CA MET A 132 10.02 9.20 13.40
C MET A 132 10.00 8.06 12.38
N SER A 133 10.99 7.19 12.49
CA SER A 133 11.15 6.00 11.65
C SER A 133 11.59 4.82 12.50
N TYR A 134 11.13 3.63 12.13
CA TYR A 134 11.49 2.39 12.79
C TYR A 134 12.93 2.01 12.50
N THR A 135 13.61 1.52 13.52
CA THR A 135 14.96 0.95 13.41
C THR A 135 14.90 -0.53 13.01
N PRO A 136 16.02 -1.13 12.57
CA PRO A 136 16.09 -2.58 12.39
C PRO A 136 15.74 -3.37 13.65
N GLU A 137 15.98 -2.81 14.83
CA GLU A 137 15.59 -3.40 16.12
C GLU A 137 14.09 -3.31 16.38
N ASP A 138 13.41 -2.25 15.91
CA ASP A 138 11.96 -2.11 16.06
C ASP A 138 11.20 -3.05 15.10
N LEU A 139 11.72 -3.27 13.88
CA LEU A 139 11.11 -4.13 12.84
C LEU A 139 12.07 -5.25 12.38
N PRO A 140 12.45 -6.20 13.26
CA PRO A 140 13.51 -7.16 12.99
C PRO A 140 13.17 -8.17 11.90
N VAL A 141 11.90 -8.53 11.74
CA VAL A 141 11.47 -9.47 10.69
C VAL A 141 11.62 -8.83 9.31
N LEU A 142 11.08 -7.61 9.14
CA LEU A 142 11.12 -6.90 7.86
C LEU A 142 12.55 -6.53 7.46
N ASN A 143 13.32 -5.94 8.38
CA ASN A 143 14.71 -5.58 8.12
C ASN A 143 15.61 -6.83 7.97
N GLY A 144 15.31 -7.92 8.68
CA GLY A 144 15.99 -9.20 8.50
C GLY A 144 15.78 -9.79 7.11
N LEU A 145 14.54 -9.77 6.61
CA LEU A 145 14.23 -10.19 5.24
C LEU A 145 14.93 -9.28 4.22
N ALA A 146 14.84 -7.96 4.37
CA ALA A 146 15.50 -7.01 3.45
C ALA A 146 17.02 -7.20 3.37
N ARG A 147 17.68 -7.60 4.47
CA ARG A 147 19.12 -7.92 4.49
C ARG A 147 19.49 -9.26 3.88
N LYS A 148 18.56 -10.22 3.84
CA LYS A 148 18.80 -11.59 3.36
C LYS A 148 18.28 -11.85 1.95
N TYR A 149 17.40 -10.98 1.47
CA TYR A 149 16.79 -11.03 0.15
C TYR A 149 17.02 -9.70 -0.58
N ALA A 150 16.21 -9.41 -1.59
CA ALA A 150 16.29 -8.18 -2.35
C ALA A 150 15.36 -7.10 -1.77
N VAL A 151 15.81 -5.85 -1.84
CA VAL A 151 15.03 -4.64 -1.58
C VAL A 151 15.27 -3.68 -2.74
N SER A 152 14.24 -2.93 -3.13
CA SER A 152 14.35 -1.82 -4.09
C SER A 152 14.13 -0.51 -3.34
N ASP A 153 15.16 0.34 -3.28
CA ASP A 153 15.12 1.67 -2.67
C ASP A 153 14.49 2.73 -3.60
N ARG A 154 14.24 2.37 -4.85
CA ARG A 154 13.61 3.21 -5.87
C ARG A 154 12.33 2.58 -6.41
N TYR A 155 11.53 2.00 -5.50
CA TYR A 155 10.19 1.51 -5.78
C TYR A 155 9.15 2.53 -5.29
N PHE A 156 8.48 3.18 -6.24
CA PHE A 156 7.52 4.24 -5.96
C PHE A 156 6.08 3.77 -6.20
N SER A 157 5.14 4.36 -5.48
CA SER A 157 3.73 4.24 -5.81
C SER A 157 3.48 4.81 -7.21
N SER A 158 2.51 4.27 -7.95
CA SER A 158 2.24 4.73 -9.32
C SER A 158 1.64 6.13 -9.35
N VAL A 159 0.90 6.50 -8.30
CA VAL A 159 0.40 7.86 -8.06
C VAL A 159 0.72 8.24 -6.61
N PRO A 160 1.16 9.48 -6.33
CA PRO A 160 1.42 9.94 -4.97
C PRO A 160 0.09 10.23 -4.25
N THR A 161 -0.62 9.17 -3.85
CA THR A 161 -1.95 9.26 -3.27
C THR A 161 -2.30 8.03 -2.42
N GLN A 162 -3.51 8.05 -1.89
CA GLN A 162 -4.20 7.04 -1.08
C GLN A 162 -4.26 5.64 -1.69
N THR A 163 -4.71 4.70 -0.87
CA THR A 163 -4.75 3.26 -1.14
C THR A 163 -5.46 2.85 -2.42
N ASN A 164 -6.65 3.37 -2.73
CA ASN A 164 -7.51 2.75 -3.76
C ASN A 164 -6.92 2.88 -5.15
N CYS A 165 -6.38 4.06 -5.48
CA CYS A 165 -5.75 4.28 -6.77
C CYS A 165 -4.49 3.42 -6.93
N ASN A 166 -3.64 3.37 -5.91
CA ASN A 166 -2.41 2.55 -5.97
C ASN A 166 -2.71 1.04 -5.97
N ARG A 167 -3.78 0.61 -5.32
CA ARG A 167 -4.27 -0.78 -5.40
C ARG A 167 -4.82 -1.09 -6.80
N ALA A 168 -5.50 -0.15 -7.45
CA ALA A 168 -5.93 -0.28 -8.84
C ALA A 168 -4.72 -0.37 -9.78
N PHE A 169 -3.69 0.44 -9.58
CA PHE A 169 -2.44 0.34 -10.35
C PHE A 169 -1.75 -1.02 -10.15
N ALA A 170 -1.67 -1.52 -8.91
CA ALA A 170 -1.11 -2.83 -8.64
C ALA A 170 -1.91 -3.97 -9.31
N ALA A 171 -3.23 -3.81 -9.43
CA ALA A 171 -4.12 -4.82 -10.00
C ALA A 171 -4.25 -4.74 -11.53
N ALA A 172 -4.30 -3.53 -12.11
CA ALA A 172 -4.71 -3.27 -13.50
C ALA A 172 -3.74 -2.36 -14.28
N GLY A 173 -2.68 -1.87 -13.64
CA GLY A 173 -1.71 -0.96 -14.27
C GLY A 173 -2.23 0.46 -14.51
N ASN A 174 -3.41 0.80 -13.98
CA ASN A 174 -4.04 2.12 -14.07
C ASN A 174 -5.05 2.32 -12.93
N SER A 175 -5.55 3.54 -12.76
CA SER A 175 -6.64 3.91 -11.83
C SER A 175 -7.89 4.42 -12.56
N LEU A 176 -8.20 3.83 -13.72
CA LEU A 176 -9.36 4.23 -14.53
C LEU A 176 -10.66 3.68 -13.94
N GLY A 177 -11.68 4.53 -13.91
CA GLY A 177 -13.03 4.16 -13.51
C GLY A 177 -14.08 5.08 -14.09
N VAL A 178 -15.34 4.73 -13.89
CA VAL A 178 -16.48 5.45 -14.47
C VAL A 178 -17.07 6.45 -13.47
N ASP A 179 -17.23 7.70 -13.88
CA ASP A 179 -17.86 8.75 -13.07
C ASP A 179 -19.39 8.57 -12.94
N ASP A 180 -20.03 9.44 -12.16
CA ASP A 180 -21.48 9.45 -11.95
C ASP A 180 -22.29 9.79 -13.22
N LYS A 181 -21.61 10.22 -14.30
CA LYS A 181 -22.17 10.53 -15.61
C LYS A 181 -21.83 9.47 -16.66
N GLY A 182 -21.25 8.34 -16.27
CA GLY A 182 -20.91 7.25 -17.17
C GLY A 182 -19.63 7.48 -17.99
N ARG A 183 -18.78 8.45 -17.62
CA ARG A 183 -17.54 8.78 -18.34
C ARG A 183 -16.34 8.09 -17.70
N MET A 184 -15.46 7.54 -18.54
CA MET A 184 -14.17 7.02 -18.08
C MET A 184 -13.25 8.16 -17.65
N THR A 185 -12.68 8.03 -16.45
CA THR A 185 -11.82 9.03 -15.81
C THR A 185 -10.65 8.35 -15.10
N ALA A 186 -9.48 8.97 -15.14
CA ALA A 186 -8.34 8.57 -14.32
C ALA A 186 -8.46 9.19 -12.93
N TRP A 187 -8.59 8.36 -11.91
CA TRP A 187 -8.75 8.83 -10.54
C TRP A 187 -7.39 8.97 -9.86
N VAL A 188 -7.27 10.01 -9.04
CA VAL A 188 -6.08 10.28 -8.23
C VAL A 188 -6.37 10.31 -6.74
N ASN A 189 -7.62 10.17 -6.31
CA ASN A 189 -8.04 10.11 -4.90
C ASN A 189 -9.06 8.99 -4.69
N ASN A 190 -9.18 8.51 -3.45
CA ASN A 190 -10.18 7.50 -3.10
C ASN A 190 -11.60 8.02 -3.36
N ARG A 191 -12.47 7.16 -3.89
CA ARG A 191 -13.90 7.46 -4.09
C ARG A 191 -14.74 6.57 -3.17
N ASN A 192 -15.91 7.06 -2.73
CA ASN A 192 -16.92 6.28 -2.02
C ASN A 192 -16.39 5.51 -0.79
N SER A 193 -16.17 6.22 0.32
CA SER A 193 -15.81 5.66 1.62
C SER A 193 -16.99 5.07 2.41
N ASN A 194 -18.18 4.97 1.81
CA ASN A 194 -19.35 4.42 2.51
C ASN A 194 -19.18 2.90 2.70
N TRP A 195 -18.58 2.53 3.83
CA TRP A 195 -18.31 1.16 4.24
C TRP A 195 -19.59 0.33 4.45
N LEU A 196 -20.75 0.97 4.66
CA LEU A 196 -22.07 0.32 4.83
C LEU A 196 -22.80 0.03 3.52
N ALA A 197 -22.40 0.64 2.40
CA ALA A 197 -22.97 0.34 1.10
C ALA A 197 -22.16 -0.77 0.44
N ARG A 198 -22.82 -1.84 -0.04
CA ARG A 198 -22.25 -2.66 -1.10
C ARG A 198 -21.94 -1.72 -2.26
N PRO A 199 -20.69 -1.59 -2.72
CA PRO A 199 -20.41 -0.71 -3.84
C PRO A 199 -20.94 -1.39 -5.10
N GLN A 200 -22.21 -1.14 -5.40
CA GLN A 200 -22.73 -1.36 -6.74
C GLN A 200 -22.04 -0.37 -7.65
N GLY A 201 -21.12 -0.88 -8.47
CA GLY A 201 -20.53 -0.16 -9.58
C GLY A 201 -19.38 0.79 -9.21
N VAL A 202 -18.25 0.51 -9.84
CA VAL A 202 -17.29 1.51 -10.37
C VAL A 202 -16.57 2.42 -9.38
N GLN A 203 -15.63 1.85 -8.61
CA GLN A 203 -14.37 2.58 -8.42
C GLN A 203 -13.46 2.38 -9.62
N PHE A 204 -13.09 1.14 -9.95
CA PHE A 204 -12.23 0.84 -11.10
C PHE A 204 -12.81 -0.26 -11.99
N SER A 205 -12.83 -0.02 -13.31
CA SER A 205 -13.56 -0.85 -14.29
C SER A 205 -12.63 -1.65 -15.22
N GLU A 206 -11.32 -1.39 -15.15
CA GLU A 206 -10.35 -2.00 -16.06
C GLU A 206 -10.04 -3.47 -15.71
N PRO A 207 -9.65 -4.28 -16.72
CA PRO A 207 -9.19 -5.64 -16.49
C PRO A 207 -8.02 -5.68 -15.50
N THR A 208 -8.16 -6.51 -14.48
CA THR A 208 -7.07 -6.81 -13.53
C THR A 208 -6.19 -7.95 -14.06
N ILE A 209 -5.02 -8.13 -13.44
CA ILE A 209 -4.15 -9.29 -13.68
C ILE A 209 -4.89 -10.62 -13.55
N TRP A 210 -5.85 -10.73 -12.61
CA TRP A 210 -6.65 -11.95 -12.44
C TRP A 210 -7.64 -12.15 -13.58
N ASN A 211 -8.27 -11.08 -14.07
CA ASN A 211 -9.10 -11.17 -15.28
C ASN A 211 -8.26 -11.64 -16.47
N VAL A 212 -7.06 -11.10 -16.64
CA VAL A 212 -6.14 -11.51 -17.71
C VAL A 212 -5.73 -12.98 -17.55
N LEU A 213 -5.40 -13.43 -16.34
CA LEU A 213 -5.07 -14.85 -16.08
C LEU A 213 -6.23 -15.77 -16.47
N SER A 214 -7.44 -15.45 -16.03
CA SER A 214 -8.65 -16.22 -16.35
C SER A 214 -8.95 -16.24 -17.85
N GLU A 215 -8.82 -15.10 -18.54
CA GLU A 215 -8.97 -15.01 -20.00
C GLU A 215 -7.92 -15.83 -20.76
N GLN A 216 -6.76 -16.09 -20.16
CA GLN A 216 -5.71 -16.98 -20.68
C GLN A 216 -5.89 -18.45 -20.24
N GLY A 217 -7.06 -18.82 -19.71
CA GLY A 217 -7.39 -20.18 -19.29
C GLY A 217 -6.79 -20.61 -17.96
N GLN A 218 -6.30 -19.66 -17.15
CA GLN A 218 -5.84 -19.87 -15.78
C GLN A 218 -6.95 -19.42 -14.81
N ASP A 219 -8.09 -20.11 -14.84
CA ASP A 219 -9.35 -19.70 -14.19
C ASP A 219 -9.81 -20.74 -13.14
N SER A 220 -8.87 -21.31 -12.40
CA SER A 220 -9.16 -22.18 -11.25
C SER A 220 -8.50 -21.65 -9.96
N PRO A 221 -8.99 -22.04 -8.78
CA PRO A 221 -8.32 -21.70 -7.51
C PRO A 221 -6.86 -22.18 -7.42
N ASP A 222 -6.46 -23.21 -8.17
CA ASP A 222 -5.05 -23.63 -8.24
C ASP A 222 -4.16 -22.62 -9.00
N ASP A 223 -4.77 -21.76 -9.82
CA ASP A 223 -4.09 -20.79 -10.66
C ASP A 223 -3.86 -19.49 -9.92
N TRP A 224 -4.91 -18.95 -9.33
CA TRP A 224 -4.81 -17.73 -8.55
C TRP A 224 -5.87 -17.65 -7.47
N MET A 225 -5.50 -17.05 -6.35
CA MET A 225 -6.45 -16.68 -5.29
C MET A 225 -6.09 -15.34 -4.67
N ILE A 226 -7.12 -14.68 -4.16
CA ILE A 226 -7.02 -13.50 -3.30
C ILE A 226 -7.42 -13.91 -1.88
N PHE A 227 -6.47 -13.76 -0.95
CA PHE A 227 -6.64 -14.02 0.46
C PHE A 227 -6.87 -12.71 1.20
N HIS A 228 -7.99 -12.63 1.94
CA HIS A 228 -8.36 -11.44 2.69
C HIS A 228 -8.50 -11.72 4.19
N SER A 229 -8.37 -10.69 5.02
CA SER A 229 -8.71 -10.82 6.44
C SER A 229 -10.20 -11.11 6.60
N ARG A 230 -10.52 -11.84 7.66
CA ARG A 230 -11.90 -11.98 8.11
C ARG A 230 -12.31 -10.73 8.88
N GLY A 231 -13.53 -10.28 8.68
CA GLY A 231 -14.14 -9.25 9.49
C GLY A 231 -14.44 -9.66 10.93
N SER A 232 -14.70 -8.68 11.77
CA SER A 232 -15.30 -8.88 13.08
C SER A 232 -16.69 -9.52 12.94
N TRP A 233 -17.14 -10.24 13.97
CA TRP A 233 -18.49 -10.81 13.98
C TRP A 233 -19.58 -9.77 13.71
N LEU A 234 -19.43 -8.55 14.25
CA LEU A 234 -20.39 -7.47 14.03
C LEU A 234 -20.42 -7.04 12.56
N ALA A 235 -19.26 -7.01 11.92
CA ALA A 235 -19.19 -6.63 10.53
C ALA A 235 -19.61 -7.74 9.57
N ASP A 236 -19.43 -9.00 9.93
CA ASP A 236 -20.05 -10.13 9.25
C ASP A 236 -21.59 -9.99 9.30
N VAL A 237 -22.15 -9.65 10.47
CA VAL A 237 -23.60 -9.40 10.65
C VAL A 237 -24.09 -8.20 9.83
N LEU A 238 -23.28 -7.14 9.73
CA LEU A 238 -23.60 -5.93 8.96
C LEU A 238 -23.23 -6.03 7.47
N GLY A 239 -22.61 -7.14 7.03
CA GLY A 239 -22.12 -7.31 5.66
C GLY A 239 -20.97 -6.37 5.26
N ALA A 240 -20.24 -5.83 6.24
CA ALA A 240 -19.27 -4.75 6.06
C ALA A 240 -17.81 -5.21 5.94
N GLU A 241 -17.43 -6.37 6.49
CA GLU A 241 -16.00 -6.75 6.63
C GLU A 241 -15.73 -8.23 6.25
N GLY A 242 -16.74 -8.92 5.69
CA GLY A 242 -16.64 -10.30 5.19
C GLY A 242 -16.30 -10.40 3.69
N TYR A 243 -15.67 -9.39 3.09
CA TYR A 243 -15.42 -9.35 1.64
C TYR A 243 -14.03 -8.78 1.34
N SER A 244 -13.32 -9.36 0.36
CA SER A 244 -12.03 -8.85 -0.14
C SER A 244 -12.17 -7.38 -0.56
N TYR A 245 -11.27 -6.53 -0.06
CA TYR A 245 -11.28 -5.11 -0.38
C TYR A 245 -10.89 -4.87 -1.83
N THR A 246 -9.96 -5.67 -2.37
CA THR A 246 -9.62 -5.60 -3.80
C THR A 246 -10.83 -5.94 -4.65
N ARG A 247 -11.56 -7.02 -4.30
CA ARG A 247 -12.80 -7.39 -4.99
C ARG A 247 -13.86 -6.28 -4.90
N ARG A 248 -13.92 -5.61 -3.75
CA ARG A 248 -14.84 -4.50 -3.51
C ARG A 248 -14.62 -3.34 -4.49
N ILE A 249 -13.37 -2.95 -4.76
CA ILE A 249 -13.06 -1.76 -5.56
C ILE A 249 -12.85 -2.06 -7.06
N MET A 250 -12.52 -3.31 -7.41
CA MET A 250 -12.32 -3.73 -8.80
C MET A 250 -13.60 -4.38 -9.35
N GLU A 251 -14.37 -3.63 -10.13
CA GLU A 251 -15.71 -4.03 -10.60
C GLU A 251 -15.73 -5.40 -11.28
N ARG A 252 -14.76 -5.69 -12.15
CA ARG A 252 -14.70 -6.95 -12.89
C ARG A 252 -14.46 -8.18 -12.01
N LEU A 253 -13.94 -8.01 -10.79
CA LEU A 253 -13.77 -9.11 -9.84
C LEU A 253 -15.05 -9.40 -9.05
N GLN A 254 -16.06 -8.53 -9.12
CA GLN A 254 -17.34 -8.73 -8.43
C GLN A 254 -18.22 -9.78 -9.12
N ASP A 255 -17.90 -10.18 -10.35
CA ASP A 255 -18.59 -11.25 -11.07
C ASP A 255 -18.60 -12.54 -10.22
N PRO A 256 -19.78 -13.17 -10.00
CA PRO A 256 -19.90 -14.40 -9.23
C PRO A 256 -19.04 -15.56 -9.75
N ARG A 257 -18.66 -15.57 -11.03
CA ARG A 257 -17.77 -16.61 -11.57
C ARG A 257 -16.43 -16.70 -10.83
N PHE A 258 -15.99 -15.61 -10.20
CA PHE A 258 -14.75 -15.57 -9.45
C PHE A 258 -14.89 -15.93 -7.97
N ASP A 259 -16.10 -16.25 -7.47
CA ASP A 259 -16.35 -16.51 -6.04
C ASP A 259 -15.37 -17.53 -5.43
N ALA A 260 -15.04 -18.59 -6.17
CA ALA A 260 -14.14 -19.65 -5.72
C ALA A 260 -12.66 -19.20 -5.55
N HIS A 261 -12.28 -18.05 -6.09
CA HIS A 261 -10.91 -17.53 -6.02
C HIS A 261 -10.65 -16.67 -4.78
N PHE A 262 -11.64 -16.47 -3.92
CA PHE A 262 -11.52 -15.67 -2.71
C PHE A 262 -11.57 -16.56 -1.47
N ALA A 263 -10.62 -16.35 -0.57
CA ALA A 263 -10.54 -17.10 0.67
C ALA A 263 -10.06 -16.22 1.82
N GLU A 264 -10.36 -16.63 3.04
CA GLU A 264 -9.78 -15.98 4.22
C GLU A 264 -8.31 -16.36 4.38
N VAL A 265 -7.52 -15.45 4.95
CA VAL A 265 -6.17 -15.77 5.43
C VAL A 265 -6.22 -16.90 6.47
N GLY A 266 -7.29 -16.94 7.29
CA GLY A 266 -7.44 -17.89 8.38
C GLY A 266 -6.50 -17.62 9.55
N THR A 267 -6.38 -18.57 10.47
CA THR A 267 -5.41 -18.48 11.58
C THR A 267 -4.51 -19.71 11.60
N ARG A 268 -3.30 -19.57 12.17
CA ARG A 268 -2.39 -20.71 12.36
C ARG A 268 -2.99 -21.84 13.20
N LYS A 269 -3.94 -21.53 14.10
CA LYS A 269 -4.59 -22.54 14.98
C LYS A 269 -5.82 -23.18 14.33
N ALA A 270 -6.39 -22.55 13.32
CA ALA A 270 -7.59 -23.00 12.61
C ALA A 270 -7.33 -23.05 11.10
N ALA A 271 -6.28 -23.78 10.70
CA ALA A 271 -5.97 -24.06 9.32
C ALA A 271 -7.00 -25.07 8.77
N ALA A 272 -8.16 -24.58 8.35
CA ALA A 272 -9.17 -25.35 7.63
C ALA A 272 -8.93 -25.21 6.12
N GLY A 273 -9.25 -26.26 5.35
CA GLY A 273 -8.70 -26.51 4.01
C GLY A 273 -8.74 -25.35 3.01
N ASN A 274 -9.76 -24.48 3.03
CA ASN A 274 -9.91 -23.38 2.07
C ASN A 274 -9.37 -22.02 2.56
N THR A 275 -8.46 -21.99 3.53
CA THR A 275 -7.80 -20.75 4.02
C THR A 275 -6.34 -20.68 3.57
N LEU A 276 -5.72 -19.49 3.57
CA LEU A 276 -4.30 -19.35 3.25
C LEU A 276 -3.43 -20.28 4.13
N PHE A 277 -3.62 -20.25 5.45
CA PHE A 277 -2.84 -21.11 6.35
C PHE A 277 -3.16 -22.60 6.20
N GLY A 278 -4.39 -22.97 5.81
CA GLY A 278 -4.76 -24.34 5.41
C GLY A 278 -3.97 -24.80 4.19
N MET A 279 -4.00 -24.01 3.12
CA MET A 279 -3.30 -24.32 1.87
C MET A 279 -1.78 -24.33 2.02
N ILE A 280 -1.23 -23.51 2.92
CA ILE A 280 0.19 -23.58 3.30
C ILE A 280 0.51 -24.92 3.98
N ALA A 281 -0.33 -25.37 4.92
CA ALA A 281 -0.12 -26.61 5.65
C ALA A 281 -0.21 -27.84 4.73
N ASP A 282 -1.14 -27.82 3.78
CA ASP A 282 -1.38 -28.92 2.84
C ASP A 282 -0.44 -28.89 1.61
N GLY A 283 0.34 -27.82 1.43
CA GLY A 283 1.23 -27.65 0.28
C GLY A 283 0.50 -27.38 -1.04
N THR A 284 -0.73 -26.87 -0.95
CA THR A 284 -1.66 -26.65 -2.07
C THR A 284 -1.79 -25.17 -2.47
N LEU A 285 -0.82 -24.33 -2.10
CA LEU A 285 -0.85 -22.91 -2.48
C LEU A 285 -1.00 -22.71 -4.00
N PRO A 286 -1.90 -21.79 -4.42
CA PRO A 286 -2.10 -21.43 -5.82
C PRO A 286 -0.82 -20.93 -6.50
N ARG A 287 -0.79 -20.97 -7.83
CA ARG A 287 0.32 -20.41 -8.62
C ARG A 287 0.49 -18.91 -8.39
N TYR A 288 -0.59 -18.16 -8.20
CA TYR A 288 -0.54 -16.76 -7.79
C TYR A 288 -1.42 -16.51 -6.56
N SER A 289 -0.79 -16.28 -5.42
CA SER A 289 -1.46 -15.98 -4.15
C SER A 289 -1.31 -14.51 -3.83
N PHE A 290 -2.39 -13.74 -3.87
CA PHE A 290 -2.39 -12.35 -3.42
C PHE A 290 -2.95 -12.28 -2.00
N ILE A 291 -2.24 -11.60 -1.09
CA ILE A 291 -2.63 -11.48 0.31
C ILE A 291 -2.86 -9.99 0.60
N GLU A 292 -4.08 -9.66 0.98
CA GLU A 292 -4.45 -8.29 1.34
C GLU A 292 -4.07 -7.93 2.78
N PRO A 293 -3.89 -6.63 3.08
CA PRO A 293 -3.81 -6.15 4.45
C PRO A 293 -5.06 -6.56 5.25
N SER A 294 -4.87 -6.66 6.57
CA SER A 294 -6.02 -6.76 7.46
C SER A 294 -6.70 -5.41 7.57
N TRP A 295 -7.96 -5.37 7.19
CA TRP A 295 -8.81 -4.21 7.40
C TRP A 295 -9.56 -4.42 8.70
N THR A 296 -9.42 -3.50 9.65
CA THR A 296 -10.34 -3.40 10.77
C THR A 296 -11.36 -2.30 10.47
N LEU A 297 -12.63 -2.51 10.80
CA LEU A 297 -13.59 -1.43 10.97
C LEU A 297 -12.93 -0.30 11.79
N PRO A 298 -13.23 0.98 11.48
CA PRO A 298 -12.66 2.13 12.17
C PRO A 298 -13.21 2.20 13.60
N LEU A 299 -12.69 1.34 14.46
CA LEU A 299 -12.77 1.38 15.91
C LEU A 299 -11.40 0.94 16.46
N GLY A 300 -10.34 1.60 15.97
CA GLY A 300 -9.03 1.73 16.61
C GLY A 300 -8.75 3.23 16.79
N PRO A 301 -7.99 3.62 17.84
CA PRO A 301 -8.19 4.81 18.67
C PRO A 301 -8.27 6.17 17.96
#